data_AF-A0A3A3DRR3-F1
#
_entry.id   AF-A0A3A3DRR3-F1
#
_cell.length_a   1.000
_cell.length_b   1.000
_cell.length_c   1.000
_cell.angle_alpha   90.00
_cell.angle_beta   90.00
_cell.angle_gamma   90.00
#
_symmetry.space_group_name_H-M   'P 1'
#
loop_
_entity.id
_entity.type
_entity.pdbx_description
1 polymer ?
#
loop_
_entity_poly.entity_id
_entity_poly.type
_entity_poly.pdbx_seq_one_letter_code
_entity_poly.pdbx_strand_id
1 'polypeptide(L)'
;MRILGFDITRSVAIFLAMSSHVYAEVGLGNYVPADIAIPYRFISQIAPLIFIILFGTMLEIVYYPRWTKEKQEEVASRLFLRAIQCWVLYAISIFVLFIVDDGYSFAFSISCLIFMGNSPYTEILKFYSVALALAPVVLWARGRFGLIPLVVISVLFQSAWPIFNSMPDAYSDLGIHLQIARFIKFITGFGSPMIAGPSLLHGITLIIAGQCLGKLVAWSLKEEHSERSLTGFSNLSTEKIQILLMAMIALAVGIAVSLPSGWFLSMADMSFRIESNFIYFLLGAIFAFFASLVFVWVVDIKLYNYKNQWIACSFFGRTSLFTFSWGNILLYLNIYEPKNEVSSFIFYFVLIACVCFMSLLFDTVVRKSSIFKNGLLQLNLPLKRSAQRLARYIY
;
A
#
# COMPACT_ATOMS: atom_id res chain seq x y z
N MET A 1 -19.61 -0.26 6.59
CA MET A 1 -19.60 0.71 5.46
C MET A 1 -18.47 0.35 4.50
N ARG A 2 -18.70 0.36 3.18
CA ARG A 2 -17.68 -0.02 2.16
C ARG A 2 -17.78 0.89 0.93
N ILE A 3 -16.96 1.94 0.89
CA ILE A 3 -16.98 2.93 -0.21
C ILE A 3 -16.32 2.32 -1.45
N LEU A 4 -17.04 2.23 -2.57
CA LEU A 4 -16.59 1.48 -3.74
C LEU A 4 -15.45 2.21 -4.46
N GLY A 5 -15.46 3.55 -4.46
CA GLY A 5 -14.40 4.38 -5.02
C GLY A 5 -13.03 4.06 -4.42
N PHE A 6 -12.94 3.82 -3.11
CA PHE A 6 -11.69 3.39 -2.48
C PHE A 6 -11.24 1.99 -2.92
N ASP A 7 -12.18 1.06 -3.13
CA ASP A 7 -11.83 -0.26 -3.64
C ASP A 7 -11.35 -0.23 -5.09
N ILE A 8 -11.93 0.64 -5.92
CA ILE A 8 -11.47 0.87 -7.29
C ILE A 8 -10.10 1.53 -7.29
N THR A 9 -9.92 2.59 -6.50
CA THR A 9 -8.62 3.28 -6.36
C THR A 9 -7.53 2.29 -5.95
N ARG A 10 -7.84 1.42 -4.99
CA ARG A 10 -6.95 0.34 -4.55
C ARG A 10 -6.65 -0.65 -5.67
N SER A 11 -7.66 -1.03 -6.46
CA SER A 11 -7.50 -1.96 -7.60
C SER A 11 -6.58 -1.37 -8.67
N VAL A 12 -6.77 -0.09 -9.00
CA VAL A 12 -5.92 0.65 -9.94
C VAL A 12 -4.48 0.74 -9.42
N ALA A 13 -4.29 1.07 -8.14
CA ALA A 13 -2.96 1.12 -7.55
C ALA A 13 -2.24 -0.25 -7.59
N ILE A 14 -2.94 -1.34 -7.28
CA ILE A 14 -2.36 -2.69 -7.38
C ILE A 14 -1.99 -3.03 -8.82
N PHE A 15 -2.87 -2.72 -9.77
CA PHE A 15 -2.59 -2.94 -11.18
C PHE A 15 -1.35 -2.16 -11.64
N LEU A 16 -1.25 -0.87 -11.28
CA LEU A 16 -0.08 -0.03 -11.59
C LEU A 16 1.21 -0.55 -10.95
N ALA A 17 1.15 -0.99 -9.69
CA ALA A 17 2.31 -1.56 -9.01
C ALA A 17 2.80 -2.84 -9.70
N MET A 18 1.89 -3.78 -9.99
CA MET A 18 2.24 -5.02 -10.70
C MET A 18 2.71 -4.75 -12.12
N SER A 19 2.07 -3.80 -12.81
CA SER A 19 2.49 -3.29 -14.12
C SER A 19 3.94 -2.80 -14.07
N SER A 20 4.30 -2.02 -13.05
CA SER A 20 5.67 -1.53 -12.87
C SER A 20 6.66 -2.65 -12.58
N HIS A 21 6.28 -3.69 -11.86
CA HIS A 21 7.14 -4.84 -11.61
C HIS A 21 7.41 -5.59 -12.90
N VAL A 22 6.37 -5.88 -13.69
CA VAL A 22 6.52 -6.50 -15.02
C VAL A 22 7.36 -5.63 -15.95
N TYR A 23 7.15 -4.31 -15.94
CA TYR A 23 7.92 -3.36 -16.74
C TYR A 23 9.42 -3.43 -16.45
N ALA A 24 9.78 -3.51 -15.16
CA ALA A 24 11.17 -3.65 -14.72
C ALA A 24 11.72 -5.04 -15.11
N GLU A 25 10.94 -6.09 -14.88
CA GLU A 25 11.33 -7.49 -15.11
C GLU A 25 11.67 -7.77 -16.57
N VAL A 26 10.87 -7.28 -17.51
CA VAL A 26 11.06 -7.52 -18.95
C VAL A 26 12.05 -6.55 -19.61
N GLY A 27 12.69 -5.68 -18.82
CA GLY A 27 13.66 -4.69 -19.30
C GLY A 27 13.06 -3.62 -20.22
N LEU A 28 11.74 -3.39 -20.18
CA LEU A 28 11.05 -2.52 -21.15
C LEU A 28 11.54 -1.07 -21.10
N GLY A 29 12.09 -0.66 -19.96
CA GLY A 29 12.74 0.64 -19.75
C GLY A 29 13.88 0.97 -20.69
N ASN A 30 14.51 -0.04 -21.32
CA ASN A 30 15.61 0.17 -22.26
C ASN A 30 15.13 0.49 -23.68
N TYR A 31 13.85 0.25 -23.98
CA TYR A 31 13.30 0.37 -25.34
C TYR A 31 12.24 1.47 -25.46
N VAL A 32 11.57 1.84 -24.36
CA VAL A 32 10.51 2.86 -24.38
C VAL A 32 11.11 4.28 -24.34
N PRO A 33 10.69 5.18 -25.26
CA PRO A 33 11.10 6.58 -25.24
C PRO A 33 10.84 7.28 -23.90
N ALA A 34 11.73 8.21 -23.53
CA ALA A 34 11.70 8.86 -22.22
C ALA A 34 10.40 9.65 -21.95
N ASP A 35 9.82 10.26 -22.98
CA ASP A 35 8.55 10.99 -22.94
C ASP A 35 7.36 10.10 -22.55
N ILE A 36 7.43 8.80 -22.80
CA ILE A 36 6.43 7.80 -22.38
C ILE A 36 6.83 7.14 -21.05
N ALA A 37 8.11 6.77 -20.92
CA ALA A 37 8.62 6.04 -19.76
C ALA A 37 8.54 6.86 -18.46
N ILE A 38 8.86 8.16 -18.50
CA ILE A 38 8.90 9.02 -17.30
C ILE A 38 7.49 9.18 -16.70
N PRO A 39 6.44 9.59 -17.45
CA PRO A 39 5.08 9.69 -16.89
C PRO A 39 4.55 8.34 -16.39
N TYR A 40 4.82 7.25 -17.11
CA TYR A 40 4.41 5.91 -16.68
C TYR A 40 5.07 5.52 -15.35
N ARG A 41 6.38 5.72 -15.21
CA ARG A 41 7.11 5.46 -13.97
C ARG A 41 6.61 6.34 -12.84
N PHE A 42 6.36 7.63 -13.10
CA PHE A 42 5.80 8.56 -12.12
C PHE A 42 4.46 8.06 -11.54
N ILE A 43 3.50 7.72 -12.40
CA ILE A 43 2.18 7.21 -11.99
C ILE A 43 2.33 5.89 -11.22
N SER A 44 3.26 5.04 -11.66
CA SER A 44 3.56 3.76 -11.00
C SER A 44 4.18 3.94 -9.60
N GLN A 45 5.07 4.92 -9.41
CA GLN A 45 5.68 5.21 -8.10
C GLN A 45 4.69 5.78 -7.09
N ILE A 46 3.59 6.39 -7.54
CA ILE A 46 2.53 6.87 -6.65
C ILE A 46 1.69 5.70 -6.11
N ALA A 47 1.63 4.56 -6.80
CA ALA A 47 0.74 3.45 -6.44
C ALA A 47 0.97 2.88 -5.03
N PRO A 48 2.21 2.65 -4.54
CA PRO A 48 2.44 2.25 -3.15
C PRO A 48 1.91 3.27 -2.13
N LEU A 49 2.03 4.57 -2.42
CA LEU A 49 1.58 5.66 -1.54
C LEU A 49 0.05 5.69 -1.43
N ILE A 50 -0.64 5.53 -2.57
CA ILE A 50 -2.09 5.33 -2.60
C ILE A 50 -2.50 4.17 -1.70
N PHE A 51 -1.79 3.04 -1.81
CA PHE A 51 -2.13 1.85 -1.05
C PHE A 51 -2.02 2.10 0.46
N ILE A 52 -0.92 2.71 0.93
CA ILE A 52 -0.70 3.05 2.35
C ILE A 52 -1.74 4.04 2.88
N ILE A 53 -2.07 5.06 2.10
CA ILE A 53 -3.09 6.05 2.48
C ILE A 53 -4.47 5.41 2.57
N LEU A 54 -4.86 4.59 1.59
CA LEU A 54 -6.13 3.88 1.62
C LEU A 54 -6.21 2.92 2.81
N PHE A 55 -5.09 2.31 3.23
CA PHE A 55 -5.05 1.54 4.48
C PHE A 55 -5.40 2.42 5.69
N GLY A 56 -4.78 3.59 5.83
CA GLY A 56 -5.12 4.56 6.88
C GLY A 56 -6.57 5.04 6.83
N THR A 57 -7.10 5.29 5.63
CA THR A 57 -8.51 5.64 5.40
C THR A 57 -9.45 4.54 5.88
N MET A 58 -9.09 3.27 5.63
CA MET A 58 -9.84 2.13 6.14
C MET A 58 -9.74 2.00 7.66
N LEU A 59 -8.59 2.34 8.27
CA LEU A 59 -8.48 2.40 9.73
C LEU A 59 -9.48 3.39 10.32
N GLU A 60 -9.61 4.59 9.76
CA GLU A 60 -10.54 5.61 10.27
C GLU A 60 -12.02 5.27 9.99
N ILE A 61 -12.36 4.78 8.79
CA ILE A 61 -13.78 4.58 8.42
C ILE A 61 -14.32 3.23 8.90
N VAL A 62 -13.49 2.19 8.95
CA VAL A 62 -13.97 0.82 9.22
C VAL A 62 -13.56 0.33 10.60
N TYR A 63 -12.32 0.57 11.02
CA TYR A 63 -11.80 -0.01 12.25
C TYR A 63 -12.03 0.88 13.47
N TYR A 64 -11.80 2.19 13.35
CA TYR A 64 -11.96 3.14 14.46
C TYR A 64 -13.39 3.17 15.03
N PRO A 65 -14.48 3.17 14.24
CA PRO A 65 -15.84 3.12 14.80
C PRO A 65 -16.15 1.81 15.54
N ARG A 66 -15.37 0.76 15.29
CA ARG A 66 -15.46 -0.54 15.97
C ARG A 66 -14.46 -0.67 17.12
N TRP A 67 -13.59 0.31 17.32
CA TRP A 67 -12.56 0.31 18.36
C TRP A 67 -13.15 0.74 19.72
N THR A 68 -14.22 0.06 20.15
CA THR A 68 -14.86 0.24 21.46
C THR A 68 -14.27 -0.76 22.46
N LYS A 69 -14.36 -0.48 23.76
CA LYS A 69 -13.79 -1.35 24.83
C LYS A 69 -14.16 -2.84 24.66
N GLU A 70 -15.39 -3.12 24.26
CA GLU A 70 -15.90 -4.49 24.08
C GLU A 70 -15.39 -5.20 22.81
N LYS A 71 -14.97 -4.45 21.78
CA LYS A 71 -14.62 -4.98 20.46
C LYS A 71 -13.15 -4.78 20.09
N GLN A 72 -12.34 -4.21 20.99
CA GLN A 72 -10.92 -3.96 20.80
C GLN A 72 -10.13 -5.23 20.49
N GLU A 73 -10.30 -6.30 21.27
CA GLU A 73 -9.64 -7.60 21.04
C GLU A 73 -10.02 -8.18 19.66
N GLU A 74 -11.29 -8.08 19.27
CA GLU A 74 -11.77 -8.58 17.98
C GLU A 74 -11.15 -7.80 16.81
N VAL A 75 -11.06 -6.48 16.92
CA VAL A 75 -10.42 -5.64 15.90
C VAL A 75 -8.91 -5.90 15.84
N ALA A 76 -8.24 -5.93 16.99
CA ALA A 76 -6.79 -6.18 17.08
C ALA A 76 -6.44 -7.56 16.50
N SER A 77 -7.16 -8.61 16.89
CA SER A 77 -6.92 -9.97 16.37
C SER A 77 -7.12 -10.07 14.86
N ARG A 78 -8.09 -9.34 14.27
CA ARG A 78 -8.26 -9.26 12.81
C ARG A 78 -7.09 -8.56 12.12
N LEU A 79 -6.54 -7.50 12.72
CA LEU A 79 -5.38 -6.79 12.18
C LEU A 79 -4.12 -7.64 12.28
N PHE A 80 -3.88 -8.29 13.43
CA PHE A 80 -2.77 -9.24 13.62
C PHE A 80 -2.86 -10.44 12.67
N LEU A 81 -4.06 -11.00 12.45
CA LEU A 81 -4.22 -12.09 11.49
C LEU A 81 -3.79 -11.66 10.09
N ARG A 82 -4.19 -10.46 9.66
CA ARG A 82 -3.76 -9.91 8.36
C ARG A 82 -2.26 -9.61 8.33
N ALA A 83 -1.68 -9.13 9.42
CA ALA A 83 -0.23 -8.93 9.55
C ALA A 83 0.53 -10.24 9.32
N ILE A 84 0.09 -11.33 9.97
CA ILE A 84 0.69 -12.65 9.80
C ILE A 84 0.48 -13.17 8.38
N GLN A 85 -0.69 -12.96 7.77
CA GLN A 85 -0.91 -13.34 6.36
C GLN A 85 0.07 -12.63 5.41
N CYS A 86 0.30 -11.33 5.60
CA CYS A 86 1.32 -10.60 4.82
C CYS A 86 2.70 -11.20 5.02
N TRP A 87 3.09 -11.49 6.27
CA TRP A 87 4.38 -12.08 6.57
C TRP A 87 4.54 -13.48 5.98
N VAL A 88 3.53 -14.35 6.07
CA VAL A 88 3.56 -15.71 5.50
C VAL A 88 3.70 -15.64 3.97
N LEU A 89 2.94 -14.78 3.31
CA LEU A 89 3.03 -14.61 1.86
C LEU A 89 4.38 -14.03 1.42
N TYR A 90 4.93 -13.10 2.19
CA TYR A 90 6.29 -12.63 2.02
C TYR A 90 7.30 -13.76 2.19
N ALA A 91 7.17 -14.58 3.24
CA ALA A 91 8.05 -15.72 3.49
C ALA A 91 8.02 -16.76 2.37
N ILE A 92 6.84 -17.06 1.83
CA ILE A 92 6.70 -17.93 0.64
C ILE A 92 7.42 -17.32 -0.56
N SER A 93 7.32 -16.01 -0.75
CA SER A 93 8.00 -15.31 -1.85
C SER A 93 9.53 -15.40 -1.72
N ILE A 94 10.06 -15.19 -0.50
CA ILE A 94 11.49 -15.38 -0.20
C ILE A 94 11.91 -16.84 -0.41
N PHE A 95 11.07 -17.81 -0.03
CA PHE A 95 11.36 -19.22 -0.25
C PHE A 95 11.45 -19.57 -1.74
N VAL A 96 10.60 -18.99 -2.58
CA VAL A 96 10.74 -19.15 -4.04
C VAL A 96 12.05 -18.55 -4.52
N LEU A 97 12.39 -17.33 -4.11
CA LEU A 97 13.68 -16.70 -4.45
C LEU A 97 14.88 -17.55 -4.02
N PHE A 98 14.84 -18.13 -2.81
CA PHE A 98 15.85 -19.07 -2.32
C PHE A 98 16.04 -20.30 -3.22
N ILE A 99 14.98 -20.75 -3.91
CA ILE A 99 15.04 -21.91 -4.81
C ILE A 99 15.57 -21.52 -6.19
N VAL A 100 15.20 -20.34 -6.69
CA VAL A 100 15.40 -19.98 -8.12
C VAL A 100 16.55 -19.02 -8.39
N ASP A 101 16.96 -18.24 -7.38
CA ASP A 101 18.01 -17.24 -7.50
C ASP A 101 19.21 -17.63 -6.62
N ASP A 102 20.32 -17.98 -7.25
CA ASP A 102 21.58 -18.36 -6.59
C ASP A 102 22.14 -17.26 -5.67
N GLY A 103 21.71 -16.00 -5.85
CA GLY A 103 22.02 -14.87 -4.97
C GLY A 103 21.38 -14.97 -3.58
N TYR A 104 20.34 -15.80 -3.40
CA TYR A 104 19.64 -15.99 -2.14
C TYR A 104 20.21 -17.17 -1.36
N SER A 105 21.28 -16.94 -0.60
CA SER A 105 21.76 -17.95 0.37
C SER A 105 20.75 -18.21 1.50
N PHE A 106 20.90 -19.34 2.21
CA PHE A 106 20.06 -19.67 3.36
C PHE A 106 20.12 -18.56 4.43
N ALA A 107 21.32 -18.10 4.78
CA ALA A 107 21.51 -17.03 5.76
C ALA A 107 20.88 -15.70 5.31
N PHE A 108 21.02 -15.35 4.02
CA PHE A 108 20.38 -14.15 3.48
C PHE A 108 18.85 -14.26 3.46
N SER A 109 18.31 -15.45 3.14
CA SER A 109 16.88 -15.73 3.17
C SER A 109 16.31 -15.60 4.58
N ILE A 110 16.98 -16.17 5.60
CA ILE A 110 16.62 -15.95 7.00
C ILE A 110 16.66 -14.45 7.36
N SER A 111 17.70 -13.73 6.92
CA SER A 111 17.81 -12.28 7.13
C SER A 111 16.62 -11.52 6.51
N CYS A 112 16.15 -11.94 5.32
CA CYS A 112 14.96 -11.39 4.69
C CYS A 112 13.70 -11.65 5.53
N LEU A 113 13.53 -12.87 6.06
CA LEU A 113 12.36 -13.27 6.88
C LEU A 113 12.22 -12.47 8.18
N ILE A 114 13.35 -12.04 8.76
CA ILE A 114 13.39 -11.17 9.94
C ILE A 114 13.49 -9.67 9.59
N PHE A 115 13.17 -9.30 8.36
CA PHE A 115 13.10 -7.93 7.84
C PHE A 115 14.44 -7.18 7.72
N MET A 116 15.56 -7.86 7.84
CA MET A 116 16.90 -7.29 7.70
C MET A 116 17.43 -7.35 6.26
N GLY A 117 16.92 -8.27 5.44
CA GLY A 117 17.22 -8.37 4.02
C GLY A 117 16.34 -7.48 3.13
N ASN A 118 16.68 -7.47 1.84
CA ASN A 118 15.93 -6.79 0.78
C ASN A 118 15.48 -7.84 -0.25
N SER A 119 14.29 -7.65 -0.80
CA SER A 119 13.68 -8.52 -1.80
C SER A 119 13.12 -7.70 -2.96
N PRO A 120 13.27 -8.15 -4.23
CA PRO A 120 12.66 -7.48 -5.36
C PRO A 120 11.14 -7.56 -5.21
N TYR A 121 10.41 -6.46 -5.47
CA TYR A 121 8.94 -6.43 -5.61
C TYR A 121 8.08 -6.79 -4.37
N THR A 122 8.61 -7.47 -3.34
CA THR A 122 7.83 -7.95 -2.18
C THR A 122 7.96 -7.11 -0.91
N GLU A 123 8.73 -6.03 -0.94
CA GLU A 123 8.93 -5.15 0.22
C GLU A 123 7.62 -4.52 0.75
N ILE A 124 6.59 -4.39 -0.09
CA ILE A 124 5.28 -3.91 0.36
C ILE A 124 4.62 -4.91 1.34
N LEU A 125 4.77 -6.21 1.13
CA LEU A 125 4.24 -7.24 2.05
C LEU A 125 4.98 -7.19 3.40
N LYS A 126 6.30 -7.02 3.36
CA LYS A 126 7.14 -6.77 4.55
C LYS A 126 6.66 -5.53 5.31
N PHE A 127 6.49 -4.40 4.63
CA PHE A 127 5.94 -3.18 5.23
C PHE A 127 4.58 -3.43 5.88
N TYR A 128 3.63 -4.04 5.16
CA TYR A 128 2.28 -4.26 5.68
C TYR A 128 2.22 -5.25 6.83
N SER A 129 3.11 -6.23 6.87
CA SER A 129 3.17 -7.14 8.01
C SER A 129 3.44 -6.39 9.31
N VAL A 130 4.35 -5.41 9.30
CA VAL A 130 4.66 -4.58 10.47
C VAL A 130 3.59 -3.51 10.69
N ALA A 131 3.18 -2.81 9.63
CA ALA A 131 2.18 -1.74 9.74
C ALA A 131 0.82 -2.25 10.27
N LEU A 132 0.37 -3.43 9.86
CA LEU A 132 -0.85 -4.06 10.39
C LEU A 132 -0.70 -4.51 11.84
N ALA A 133 0.50 -4.97 12.24
CA ALA A 133 0.78 -5.31 13.64
C ALA A 133 0.81 -4.06 14.53
N LEU A 134 1.23 -2.90 14.00
CA LEU A 134 1.22 -1.61 14.69
C LEU A 134 -0.13 -0.88 14.63
N ALA A 135 -1.02 -1.25 13.70
CA ALA A 135 -2.30 -0.57 13.52
C ALA A 135 -3.19 -0.53 14.79
N PRO A 136 -3.26 -1.57 15.64
CA PRO A 136 -3.92 -1.48 16.95
C PRO A 136 -3.36 -0.36 17.84
N VAL A 137 -2.04 -0.15 17.84
CA VAL A 137 -1.39 0.94 18.60
C VAL A 137 -1.75 2.30 18.01
N VAL A 138 -1.78 2.42 16.68
CA VAL A 138 -2.22 3.65 15.98
C VAL A 138 -3.69 3.96 16.30
N LEU A 139 -4.57 2.95 16.31
CA LEU A 139 -5.99 3.11 16.68
C LEU A 139 -6.16 3.50 18.15
N TRP A 140 -5.39 2.89 19.05
CA TRP A 140 -5.34 3.27 20.46
C TRP A 140 -4.91 4.73 20.63
N ALA A 141 -3.81 5.14 20.00
CA ALA A 141 -3.32 6.51 20.06
C ALA A 141 -4.35 7.50 19.48
N ARG A 142 -4.98 7.14 18.35
CA ARG A 142 -6.06 7.91 17.71
C ARG A 142 -7.28 8.07 18.62
N GLY A 143 -7.63 7.05 19.41
CA GLY A 143 -8.70 7.10 20.40
C GLY A 143 -8.34 7.93 21.64
N ARG A 144 -7.08 7.85 22.09
CA ARG A 144 -6.60 8.49 23.31
C ARG A 144 -6.31 9.99 23.15
N PHE A 145 -5.63 10.35 22.06
CA PHE A 145 -5.12 11.70 21.82
C PHE A 145 -5.90 12.47 20.74
N GLY A 146 -6.74 11.77 19.97
CA GLY A 146 -7.40 12.35 18.81
C GLY A 146 -6.50 12.37 17.57
N LEU A 147 -7.03 12.86 16.45
CA LEU A 147 -6.31 12.86 15.17
C LEU A 147 -5.28 14.00 15.07
N ILE A 148 -5.58 15.18 15.63
CA ILE A 148 -4.76 16.38 15.46
C ILE A 148 -3.32 16.18 15.99
N PRO A 149 -3.10 15.65 17.22
CA PRO A 149 -1.74 15.42 17.69
C PRO A 149 -0.95 14.44 16.82
N LEU A 150 -1.61 13.40 16.30
CA LEU A 150 -0.98 12.44 15.39
C LEU A 150 -0.54 13.10 14.08
N VAL A 151 -1.37 14.01 13.54
CA VAL A 151 -1.03 14.80 12.35
C VAL A 151 0.15 15.71 12.64
N VAL A 152 0.15 16.43 13.76
CA VAL A 152 1.25 17.33 14.14
C VAL A 152 2.55 16.54 14.26
N ILE A 153 2.56 15.40 14.96
CA ILE A 153 3.74 14.53 15.07
C ILE A 153 4.21 14.03 13.70
N SER A 154 3.27 13.64 12.82
CA SER A 154 3.58 13.18 11.46
C SER A 154 4.24 14.26 10.62
N VAL A 155 3.71 15.49 10.68
CA VAL A 155 4.26 16.64 9.98
C VAL A 155 5.64 16.98 10.54
N LEU A 156 5.80 17.04 11.86
CA LEU A 156 7.10 17.29 12.50
C LEU A 156 8.15 16.24 12.09
N PHE A 157 7.78 14.96 12.05
CA PHE A 157 8.68 13.89 11.63
C PHE A 157 9.13 14.06 10.17
N GLN A 158 8.19 14.34 9.26
CA GLN A 158 8.49 14.58 7.84
C GLN A 158 9.33 15.86 7.63
N SER A 159 9.00 16.93 8.35
CA SER A 159 9.74 18.20 8.30
C SER A 159 11.15 18.10 8.91
N ALA A 160 11.38 17.13 9.80
CA ALA A 160 12.70 16.87 10.37
C ALA A 160 13.63 16.08 9.42
N TRP A 161 13.20 15.77 8.19
CA TRP A 161 14.02 15.09 7.18
C TRP A 161 15.43 15.68 7.00
N PRO A 162 15.63 17.03 6.89
CA PRO A 162 16.98 17.59 6.72
C PRO A 162 17.90 17.30 7.92
N ILE A 163 17.35 17.22 9.12
CA ILE A 163 18.08 16.95 10.36
C ILE A 163 18.47 15.48 10.42
N PHE A 164 17.55 14.57 10.07
CA PHE A 164 17.85 13.14 10.08
C PHE A 164 18.77 12.73 8.94
N ASN A 165 18.67 13.37 7.77
CA ASN A 165 19.54 13.10 6.64
C ASN A 165 20.98 13.61 6.83
N SER A 166 21.23 14.48 7.82
CA SER A 166 22.57 14.94 8.19
C SER A 166 23.22 14.13 9.32
N MET A 167 22.50 13.16 9.90
CA MET A 167 23.07 12.27 10.91
C MET A 167 24.06 11.28 10.27
N PRO A 168 25.07 10.81 11.03
CA PRO A 168 26.02 9.80 10.54
C PRO A 168 25.30 8.55 10.04
N ASP A 169 25.73 8.05 8.88
CA ASP A 169 25.18 6.84 8.31
C ASP A 169 25.58 5.59 9.12
N ALA A 170 24.59 4.74 9.37
CA ALA A 170 24.79 3.51 10.13
C ALA A 170 25.86 2.59 9.50
N TYR A 171 25.90 2.49 8.17
CA TYR A 171 26.80 1.58 7.46
C TYR A 171 28.16 2.23 7.19
N SER A 172 28.20 3.37 6.49
CA SER A 172 29.46 3.98 6.05
C SER A 172 30.23 4.65 7.18
N ASP A 173 29.54 5.31 8.12
CA ASP A 173 30.19 6.16 9.10
C ASP A 173 30.37 5.44 10.44
N LEU A 174 29.39 4.61 10.83
CA LEU A 174 29.40 3.87 12.09
C LEU A 174 29.86 2.41 11.96
N GLY A 175 30.08 1.91 10.74
CA GLY A 175 30.58 0.55 10.50
C GLY A 175 29.62 -0.58 10.92
N ILE A 176 28.32 -0.29 11.06
CA ILE A 176 27.32 -1.29 11.45
C ILE A 176 27.13 -2.28 10.29
N HIS A 177 27.00 -3.58 10.60
CA HIS A 177 26.79 -4.62 9.60
C HIS A 177 25.61 -4.30 8.65
N LEU A 178 25.78 -4.55 7.35
CA LEU A 178 24.86 -4.16 6.27
C LEU A 178 23.39 -4.54 6.54
N GLN A 179 23.14 -5.74 7.05
CA GLN A 179 21.77 -6.21 7.30
C GLN A 179 21.09 -5.45 8.45
N ILE A 180 21.85 -5.01 9.46
CA ILE A 180 21.34 -4.17 10.55
C ILE A 180 21.10 -2.76 10.01
N ALA A 181 22.02 -2.22 9.21
CA ALA A 181 21.83 -0.91 8.56
C ALA A 181 20.59 -0.90 7.65
N ARG A 182 20.32 -1.99 6.92
CA ARG A 182 19.08 -2.17 6.16
C ARG A 182 17.84 -2.21 7.06
N PHE A 183 17.90 -2.89 8.19
CA PHE A 183 16.81 -2.87 9.16
C PHE A 183 16.54 -1.46 9.70
N ILE A 184 17.59 -0.72 10.08
CA ILE A 184 17.49 0.66 10.55
C ILE A 184 16.82 1.52 9.48
N LYS A 185 17.31 1.47 8.23
CA LYS A 185 16.69 2.24 7.12
C LYS A 185 15.27 1.79 6.83
N PHE A 186 14.94 0.50 6.93
CA PHE A 186 13.56 0.06 6.81
C PHE A 186 12.65 0.67 7.89
N ILE A 187 13.11 0.77 9.14
CA ILE A 187 12.32 1.39 10.20
C ILE A 187 12.24 2.90 10.00
N THR A 188 13.38 3.58 9.87
CA THR A 188 13.47 5.03 9.96
C THR A 188 13.31 5.73 8.61
N GLY A 189 13.77 5.11 7.53
CA GLY A 189 13.91 5.71 6.20
C GLY A 189 15.27 6.34 5.92
N PHE A 190 16.13 6.43 6.93
CA PHE A 190 17.42 7.11 6.83
C PHE A 190 18.57 6.12 6.69
N GLY A 191 19.57 6.50 5.89
CA GLY A 191 20.81 5.77 5.69
C GLY A 191 21.10 5.42 4.23
N SER A 192 22.33 5.00 3.98
CA SER A 192 22.92 4.70 2.68
C SER A 192 22.49 3.38 2.04
N PRO A 193 22.14 2.29 2.77
CA PRO A 193 21.80 1.02 2.12
C PRO A 193 20.62 1.18 1.16
N MET A 194 20.68 0.63 -0.04
CA MET A 194 19.52 0.66 -0.95
C MET A 194 18.46 -0.33 -0.46
N ILE A 195 17.23 0.15 -0.26
CA ILE A 195 16.06 -0.66 0.07
C ILE A 195 14.96 -0.29 -0.91
N ALA A 196 14.35 -1.31 -1.53
CA ALA A 196 13.30 -1.08 -2.51
C ALA A 196 11.97 -0.66 -1.86
N GLY A 197 11.75 -0.99 -0.59
CA GLY A 197 10.50 -0.76 0.16
C GLY A 197 10.32 0.65 0.73
N PRO A 198 9.09 1.03 1.10
CA PRO A 198 8.84 2.21 1.90
C PRO A 198 9.36 2.00 3.33
N SER A 199 9.80 3.08 3.96
CA SER A 199 10.16 3.04 5.38
C SER A 199 8.93 3.01 6.29
N LEU A 200 9.07 2.36 7.43
CA LEU A 200 7.98 2.12 8.36
C LEU A 200 7.46 3.42 8.96
N LEU A 201 8.35 4.28 9.49
CA LEU A 201 7.94 5.54 10.14
C LEU A 201 7.28 6.51 9.14
N HIS A 202 7.86 6.69 7.95
CA HIS A 202 7.23 7.52 6.93
C HIS A 202 5.90 6.90 6.46
N GLY A 203 5.82 5.57 6.33
CA GLY A 203 4.57 4.89 6.06
C GLY A 203 3.50 5.10 7.15
N ILE A 204 3.87 5.17 8.43
CA ILE A 204 2.94 5.51 9.52
C ILE A 204 2.40 6.94 9.35
N THR A 205 3.23 7.91 8.94
CA THR A 205 2.74 9.27 8.64
C THR A 205 1.72 9.29 7.50
N LEU A 206 1.92 8.47 6.46
CA LEU A 206 0.96 8.30 5.37
C LEU A 206 -0.32 7.60 5.84
N ILE A 207 -0.23 6.65 6.78
CA ILE A 207 -1.41 6.02 7.40
C ILE A 207 -2.22 7.09 8.15
N ILE A 208 -1.57 8.00 8.87
CA ILE A 208 -2.23 9.10 9.57
C ILE A 208 -2.86 10.08 8.56
N ALA A 209 -2.18 10.40 7.46
CA ALA A 209 -2.78 11.15 6.35
C ALA A 209 -4.02 10.44 5.79
N GLY A 210 -3.95 9.11 5.64
CA GLY A 210 -5.09 8.28 5.29
C GLY A 210 -6.26 8.42 6.27
N GLN A 211 -6.01 8.49 7.57
CA GLN A 211 -7.05 8.76 8.58
C GLN A 211 -7.68 10.15 8.40
N CYS A 212 -6.90 11.17 8.01
CA CYS A 212 -7.45 12.48 7.65
C CYS A 212 -8.40 12.39 6.47
N LEU A 213 -8.00 11.73 5.38
CA LEU A 213 -8.88 11.48 4.23
C LEU A 213 -10.16 10.76 4.66
N GLY A 214 -10.02 9.73 5.51
CA GLY A 214 -11.15 8.98 6.04
C GLY A 214 -12.13 9.85 6.82
N LYS A 215 -11.63 10.73 7.68
CA LYS A 215 -12.44 11.67 8.46
C LYS A 215 -13.12 12.72 7.58
N LEU A 216 -12.43 13.26 6.57
CA LEU A 216 -13.00 14.22 5.61
C LEU A 216 -14.14 13.60 4.78
N VAL A 217 -13.97 12.35 4.35
CA VAL A 217 -15.01 11.62 3.61
C VAL A 217 -16.15 11.22 4.53
N ALA A 218 -15.89 10.84 5.79
CA ALA A 218 -16.94 10.61 6.78
C ALA A 218 -17.77 11.88 7.07
N TRP A 219 -17.13 13.06 7.14
CA TRP A 219 -17.83 14.36 7.23
C TRP A 219 -18.71 14.66 6.01
N SER A 220 -18.38 14.06 4.86
CA SER A 220 -19.15 14.21 3.63
C SER A 220 -20.43 13.38 3.61
N LEU A 221 -20.66 12.52 4.62
CA LEU A 221 -21.91 11.80 4.78
C LEU A 221 -23.02 12.76 5.25
N LYS A 222 -24.20 12.65 4.63
CA LYS A 222 -25.42 13.35 5.02
C LYS A 222 -25.87 12.80 6.37
N GLU A 223 -26.05 13.68 7.35
CA GLU A 223 -26.76 13.38 8.58
C GLU A 223 -28.25 13.19 8.23
N GLU A 224 -28.64 11.94 7.95
CA GLU A 224 -30.06 11.60 7.90
C GLU A 224 -30.48 11.04 9.25
N HIS A 225 -31.35 11.80 9.92
CA HIS A 225 -32.00 11.51 11.20
C HIS A 225 -32.97 10.30 11.18
N SER A 226 -32.74 9.29 10.36
CA SER A 226 -33.68 8.16 10.21
C SER A 226 -33.01 6.81 10.47
N GLU A 227 -33.47 6.14 11.52
CA GLU A 227 -33.07 4.82 12.03
C GLU A 227 -33.20 3.64 11.02
N ARG A 228 -33.35 3.86 9.71
CA ARG A 228 -33.74 2.78 8.78
C ARG A 228 -32.93 2.57 7.51
N SER A 229 -31.82 3.27 7.28
CA SER A 229 -30.97 3.00 6.09
C SER A 229 -29.63 2.36 6.46
N LEU A 230 -29.65 1.11 6.94
CA LEU A 230 -28.44 0.30 7.14
C LEU A 230 -27.80 -0.18 5.82
N THR A 231 -28.31 0.23 4.66
CA THR A 231 -27.89 -0.29 3.34
C THR A 231 -27.65 0.77 2.25
N GLY A 232 -27.89 2.05 2.48
CA GLY A 232 -27.86 3.08 1.43
C GLY A 232 -26.55 3.86 1.32
N PHE A 233 -25.75 3.58 0.28
CA PHE A 233 -24.58 4.36 -0.14
C PHE A 233 -24.93 5.74 -0.78
N SER A 234 -26.22 6.10 -0.81
CA SER A 234 -26.78 7.33 -1.39
C SER A 234 -26.50 8.61 -0.61
N ASN A 235 -25.78 8.51 0.51
CA ASN A 235 -25.75 9.57 1.52
C ASN A 235 -24.47 10.43 1.42
N LEU A 236 -23.64 10.31 0.39
CA LEU A 236 -22.52 11.25 0.20
C LEU A 236 -23.03 12.58 -0.37
N SER A 237 -22.65 13.69 0.26
CA SER A 237 -22.90 15.03 -0.27
C SER A 237 -21.98 15.31 -1.45
N THR A 238 -22.58 15.47 -2.64
CA THR A 238 -21.85 15.83 -3.87
C THR A 238 -21.07 17.12 -3.71
N GLU A 239 -21.67 18.12 -3.08
CA GLU A 239 -21.07 19.42 -2.83
C GLU A 239 -19.81 19.31 -1.96
N LYS A 240 -19.89 18.59 -0.82
CA LYS A 240 -18.74 18.41 0.07
C LYS A 240 -17.58 17.69 -0.62
N ILE A 241 -17.86 16.65 -1.39
CA ILE A 241 -16.82 15.92 -2.16
C ILE A 241 -16.22 16.81 -3.25
N GLN A 242 -17.02 17.63 -3.94
CA GLN A 242 -16.52 18.58 -4.93
C GLN A 242 -15.64 19.66 -4.29
N ILE A 243 -16.02 20.19 -3.12
CA ILE A 243 -15.18 21.14 -2.37
C ILE A 243 -13.84 20.51 -2.03
N LEU A 244 -13.83 19.27 -1.53
CA LEU A 244 -12.59 18.55 -1.23
C LEU A 244 -11.73 18.34 -2.50
N LEU A 245 -12.35 17.98 -3.62
CA LEU A 245 -11.63 17.84 -4.90
C LEU A 245 -11.00 19.16 -5.36
N MET A 246 -11.75 20.26 -5.31
CA MET A 246 -11.25 21.59 -5.68
C MET A 246 -10.12 22.03 -4.75
N ALA A 247 -10.23 21.77 -3.45
CA ALA A 247 -9.16 22.03 -2.49
C ALA A 247 -7.89 21.22 -2.81
N MET A 248 -8.03 19.94 -3.19
CA MET A 248 -6.89 19.12 -3.59
C MET A 248 -6.25 19.59 -4.90
N ILE A 249 -7.04 20.05 -5.88
CA ILE A 249 -6.53 20.63 -7.13
C ILE A 249 -5.76 21.92 -6.84
N ALA A 250 -6.34 22.82 -6.05
CA ALA A 250 -5.69 24.08 -5.67
C ALA A 250 -4.37 23.81 -4.93
N LEU A 251 -4.36 22.85 -4.00
CA LEU A 251 -3.16 22.43 -3.27
C LEU A 251 -2.10 21.83 -4.21
N ALA A 252 -2.51 20.95 -5.14
CA ALA A 252 -1.61 20.33 -6.11
C ALA A 252 -0.95 21.39 -7.01
N VAL A 253 -1.73 22.35 -7.51
CA VAL A 253 -1.22 23.46 -8.34
C VAL A 253 -0.28 24.34 -7.53
N GLY A 254 -0.65 24.74 -6.32
CA GLY A 254 0.19 25.58 -5.46
C GLY A 254 1.54 24.94 -5.14
N ILE A 255 1.54 23.64 -4.86
CA ILE A 255 2.78 22.88 -4.60
C ILE A 255 3.58 22.69 -5.88
N ALA A 256 2.96 22.32 -7.00
CA ALA A 256 3.65 22.12 -8.27
C ALA A 256 4.43 23.37 -8.73
N VAL A 257 3.89 24.57 -8.47
CA VAL A 257 4.56 25.85 -8.76
C VAL A 257 5.72 26.15 -7.81
N SER A 258 5.68 25.61 -6.60
CA SER A 258 6.68 25.86 -5.54
C SER A 258 7.80 24.82 -5.50
N LEU A 259 7.68 23.72 -6.24
CA LEU A 259 8.66 22.64 -6.26
C LEU A 259 9.90 22.99 -7.10
N PRO A 260 11.09 22.50 -6.71
CA PRO A 260 12.32 22.72 -7.44
C PRO A 260 12.28 22.09 -8.83
N SER A 261 13.02 22.65 -9.80
CA SER A 261 13.15 22.05 -11.13
C SER A 261 13.63 20.60 -11.04
N GLY A 262 13.11 19.73 -11.90
CA GLY A 262 13.48 18.31 -11.93
C GLY A 262 12.71 17.40 -10.96
N TRP A 263 11.84 17.94 -10.09
CA TRP A 263 11.07 17.13 -9.13
C TRP A 263 10.30 15.96 -9.77
N PHE A 264 9.77 16.17 -10.98
CA PHE A 264 9.01 15.16 -11.70
C PHE A 264 9.87 13.96 -12.12
N LEU A 265 11.11 14.24 -12.57
CA LEU A 265 12.08 13.21 -12.92
C LEU A 265 12.52 12.45 -11.66
N SER A 266 12.80 13.16 -10.57
CA SER A 266 13.21 12.56 -9.29
C SER A 266 12.11 11.69 -8.64
N MET A 267 10.85 11.97 -8.93
CA MET A 267 9.73 11.10 -8.58
C MET A 267 9.68 9.85 -9.46
N ALA A 268 9.98 9.98 -10.75
CA ALA A 268 9.90 8.89 -11.72
C ALA A 268 11.08 7.90 -11.63
N ASP A 269 12.28 8.36 -11.29
CA ASP A 269 13.51 7.55 -11.19
C ASP A 269 13.73 6.90 -9.82
N MET A 270 12.79 7.11 -8.88
CA MET A 270 12.84 6.68 -7.48
C MET A 270 13.88 7.37 -6.57
N SER A 271 14.61 8.39 -7.02
CA SER A 271 15.61 9.08 -6.18
C SER A 271 15.00 9.61 -4.89
N PHE A 272 13.90 10.36 -4.98
CA PHE A 272 13.22 10.88 -3.79
C PHE A 272 12.69 9.77 -2.85
N ARG A 273 12.34 8.60 -3.39
CA ARG A 273 11.91 7.46 -2.59
C ARG A 273 13.09 6.83 -1.83
N ILE A 274 14.23 6.63 -2.50
CA ILE A 274 15.42 6.00 -1.93
C ILE A 274 16.02 6.85 -0.80
N GLU A 275 15.92 8.17 -0.92
CA GLU A 275 16.37 9.16 0.06
C GLU A 275 15.33 9.45 1.16
N SER A 276 14.14 8.84 1.09
CA SER A 276 13.00 9.17 1.93
C SER A 276 12.69 10.68 1.96
N ASN A 277 12.85 11.37 0.83
CA ASN A 277 12.65 12.81 0.73
C ASN A 277 11.19 13.19 1.04
N PHE A 278 10.98 14.22 1.85
CA PHE A 278 9.64 14.66 2.26
C PHE A 278 8.73 15.00 1.07
N ILE A 279 9.30 15.48 -0.05
CA ILE A 279 8.55 15.83 -1.28
C ILE A 279 7.83 14.60 -1.84
N TYR A 280 8.47 13.42 -1.79
CA TYR A 280 7.88 12.16 -2.27
C TYR A 280 6.62 11.81 -1.48
N PHE A 281 6.67 11.92 -0.16
CA PHE A 281 5.53 11.64 0.72
C PHE A 281 4.41 12.68 0.57
N LEU A 282 4.77 13.96 0.45
CA LEU A 282 3.81 15.05 0.25
C LEU A 282 3.05 14.92 -1.07
N LEU A 283 3.78 14.77 -2.19
CA LEU A 283 3.19 14.55 -3.50
C LEU A 283 2.36 13.26 -3.53
N GLY A 284 2.89 12.18 -2.99
CA GLY A 284 2.16 10.93 -2.82
C GLY A 284 0.84 11.10 -2.10
N ALA A 285 0.81 11.87 -1.02
CA ALA A 285 -0.40 12.16 -0.27
C ALA A 285 -1.42 12.93 -1.08
N ILE A 286 -0.99 13.97 -1.79
CA ILE A 286 -1.85 14.80 -2.62
C ILE A 286 -2.47 13.97 -3.75
N PHE A 287 -1.65 13.24 -4.50
CA PHE A 287 -2.13 12.40 -5.59
C PHE A 287 -3.04 11.28 -5.10
N ALA A 288 -2.73 10.68 -3.95
CA ALA A 288 -3.59 9.65 -3.37
C ALA A 288 -4.94 10.18 -2.91
N PHE A 289 -4.98 11.35 -2.26
CA PHE A 289 -6.22 12.01 -1.89
C PHE A 289 -7.04 12.36 -3.13
N PHE A 290 -6.40 12.99 -4.11
CA PHE A 290 -7.03 13.36 -5.37
C PHE A 290 -7.62 12.15 -6.08
N ALA A 291 -6.82 11.10 -6.34
CA ALA A 291 -7.28 9.90 -7.02
C ALA A 291 -8.44 9.23 -6.27
N SER A 292 -8.31 9.10 -4.94
CA SER A 292 -9.36 8.49 -4.10
C SER A 292 -10.67 9.28 -4.16
N LEU A 293 -10.60 10.61 -4.05
CA LEU A 293 -11.77 11.48 -4.12
C LEU A 293 -12.40 11.47 -5.53
N VAL A 294 -11.59 11.42 -6.59
CA VAL A 294 -12.07 11.32 -7.97
C VAL A 294 -12.86 10.02 -8.14
N PHE A 295 -12.33 8.88 -7.69
CA PHE A 295 -13.05 7.62 -7.80
C PHE A 295 -14.30 7.57 -6.92
N VAL A 296 -14.28 8.17 -5.72
CA VAL A 296 -15.50 8.32 -4.90
C VAL A 296 -16.55 9.16 -5.63
N TRP A 297 -16.15 10.30 -6.21
CA TRP A 297 -17.06 11.17 -6.95
C TRP A 297 -17.62 10.50 -8.22
N VAL A 298 -16.77 9.83 -9.01
CA VAL A 298 -17.19 9.17 -10.25
C VAL A 298 -18.03 7.93 -9.94
N VAL A 299 -17.56 7.04 -9.07
CA VAL A 299 -18.16 5.70 -8.89
C VAL A 299 -19.32 5.72 -7.90
N ASP A 300 -19.14 6.33 -6.72
CA ASP A 300 -20.16 6.31 -5.66
C ASP A 300 -21.24 7.39 -5.85
N ILE A 301 -20.96 8.47 -6.61
CA ILE A 301 -21.91 9.57 -6.83
C ILE A 301 -22.43 9.60 -8.28
N LYS A 302 -21.57 9.79 -9.28
CA LYS A 302 -22.02 10.00 -10.68
C LYS A 302 -22.52 8.73 -11.36
N LEU A 303 -21.83 7.60 -11.16
CA LEU A 303 -22.11 6.32 -11.80
C LEU A 303 -22.74 5.31 -10.84
N TYR A 304 -23.48 5.79 -9.84
CA TYR A 304 -24.13 4.95 -8.83
C TYR A 304 -24.98 3.83 -9.43
N ASN A 305 -25.70 4.10 -10.53
CA ASN A 305 -26.54 3.11 -11.21
C ASN A 305 -25.74 1.95 -11.83
N TYR A 306 -24.44 2.12 -12.09
CA TYR A 306 -23.55 1.12 -12.68
C TYR A 306 -22.71 0.38 -11.63
N LYS A 307 -23.07 0.48 -10.35
CA LYS A 307 -22.29 -0.08 -9.23
C LYS A 307 -21.90 -1.55 -9.40
N ASN A 308 -22.79 -2.37 -9.96
CA ASN A 308 -22.53 -3.80 -10.17
C ASN A 308 -21.37 -4.06 -11.12
N GLN A 309 -21.21 -3.24 -12.16
CA GLN A 309 -20.10 -3.34 -13.11
C GLN A 309 -18.78 -2.95 -12.42
N TRP A 310 -18.79 -1.85 -11.67
CA TRP A 310 -17.62 -1.42 -10.89
C TRP A 310 -17.24 -2.41 -9.79
N ILE A 311 -18.20 -3.07 -9.16
CA ILE A 311 -17.92 -4.16 -8.21
C ILE A 311 -17.14 -5.27 -8.93
N ALA A 312 -17.48 -5.65 -10.17
CA ALA A 312 -16.70 -6.63 -10.91
C ALA A 312 -15.24 -6.15 -11.13
N CYS A 313 -15.05 -4.89 -11.51
CA CYS A 313 -13.73 -4.29 -11.75
C CYS A 313 -12.86 -4.15 -10.48
N SER A 314 -13.47 -4.13 -9.27
CA SER A 314 -12.73 -4.03 -8.00
C SER A 314 -12.08 -5.34 -7.52
N PHE A 315 -11.85 -6.32 -8.41
CA PHE A 315 -11.34 -7.63 -8.04
C PHE A 315 -9.91 -7.57 -7.48
N PHE A 316 -9.02 -6.76 -8.08
CA PHE A 316 -7.66 -6.58 -7.56
C PHE A 316 -7.67 -6.07 -6.11
N GLY A 317 -8.56 -5.13 -5.78
CA GLY A 317 -8.73 -4.68 -4.40
C GLY A 317 -9.15 -5.80 -3.45
N ARG A 318 -9.99 -6.74 -3.88
CA ARG A 318 -10.40 -7.89 -3.04
C ARG A 318 -9.31 -8.93 -2.89
N THR A 319 -8.47 -9.11 -3.91
CA THR A 319 -7.41 -10.13 -3.98
C THR A 319 -6.02 -9.54 -3.84
N SER A 320 -5.87 -8.39 -3.18
CA SER A 320 -4.62 -7.63 -3.17
C SER A 320 -3.42 -8.43 -2.67
N LEU A 321 -3.58 -9.14 -1.55
CA LEU A 321 -2.51 -9.97 -0.98
C LEU A 321 -2.10 -11.10 -1.93
N PHE A 322 -3.09 -11.79 -2.51
CA PHE A 322 -2.87 -12.85 -3.48
C PHE A 322 -2.16 -12.31 -4.74
N THR A 323 -2.61 -11.16 -5.25
CA THR A 323 -2.06 -10.55 -6.47
C THR A 323 -0.60 -10.18 -6.27
N PHE A 324 -0.26 -9.52 -5.16
CA PHE A 324 1.14 -9.18 -4.89
C PHE A 324 2.01 -10.41 -4.68
N SER A 325 1.55 -11.41 -3.90
CA SER A 325 2.36 -12.59 -3.62
C SER A 325 2.57 -13.44 -4.87
N TRP A 326 1.49 -13.87 -5.51
CA TRP A 326 1.57 -14.79 -6.64
C TRP A 326 1.97 -14.11 -7.95
N GLY A 327 1.61 -12.83 -8.10
CA GLY A 327 2.11 -12.03 -9.21
C GLY A 327 3.63 -11.91 -9.14
N ASN A 328 4.21 -11.57 -7.98
CA ASN A 328 5.67 -11.48 -7.85
C ASN A 328 6.34 -12.85 -7.94
N ILE A 329 5.75 -13.92 -7.39
CA ILE A 329 6.26 -15.29 -7.57
C ILE A 329 6.29 -15.69 -9.04
N LEU A 330 5.26 -15.34 -9.82
CA LEU A 330 5.27 -15.56 -11.27
C LEU A 330 6.46 -14.84 -11.94
N LEU A 331 6.81 -13.63 -11.48
CA LEU A 331 7.98 -12.91 -11.99
C LEU A 331 9.29 -13.59 -11.58
N TYR A 332 9.43 -14.10 -10.36
CA TYR A 332 10.65 -14.81 -9.95
C TYR A 332 10.85 -16.13 -10.70
N LEU A 333 9.75 -16.80 -11.05
CA LEU A 333 9.78 -18.03 -11.85
C LEU A 333 10.03 -17.75 -13.34
N ASN A 334 10.05 -16.48 -13.76
CA ASN A 334 10.34 -16.14 -15.13
C ASN A 334 11.83 -16.32 -15.42
N ILE A 335 12.14 -17.32 -16.24
CA ILE A 335 13.50 -17.59 -16.73
C ILE A 335 13.77 -16.96 -18.11
N TYR A 336 12.78 -16.30 -18.71
CA TYR A 336 12.92 -15.74 -20.05
C TYR A 336 13.35 -14.27 -19.99
N GLU A 337 14.51 -13.98 -20.56
CA GLU A 337 15.04 -12.62 -20.77
C GLU A 337 14.79 -12.17 -22.22
N PRO A 338 13.87 -11.21 -22.45
CA PRO A 338 13.63 -10.69 -23.79
C PRO A 338 14.87 -9.97 -24.34
N LYS A 339 15.22 -10.21 -25.61
CA LYS A 339 16.45 -9.68 -26.23
C LYS A 339 16.24 -8.42 -27.08
N ASN A 340 14.99 -8.13 -27.42
CA ASN A 340 14.63 -7.01 -28.28
C ASN A 340 13.31 -6.36 -27.85
N GLU A 341 13.07 -5.14 -28.33
CA GLU A 341 11.89 -4.34 -28.05
C GLU A 341 10.58 -5.12 -28.21
N VAL A 342 10.38 -5.76 -29.36
CA VAL A 342 9.15 -6.50 -29.68
C VAL A 342 8.92 -7.63 -28.68
N SER A 343 9.96 -8.40 -28.35
CA SER A 343 9.87 -9.47 -27.36
C SER A 343 9.56 -8.93 -25.96
N SER A 344 10.17 -7.81 -25.54
CA SER A 344 9.85 -7.17 -24.25
C SER A 344 8.41 -6.71 -24.18
N PHE A 345 7.87 -6.10 -25.25
CA PHE A 345 6.47 -5.66 -25.30
C PHE A 345 5.50 -6.83 -25.25
N ILE A 346 5.71 -7.86 -26.07
CA ILE A 346 4.85 -9.05 -26.08
C ILE A 346 4.85 -9.67 -24.67
N PHE A 347 6.03 -9.85 -24.10
CA PHE A 347 6.17 -10.52 -22.82
C PHE A 347 5.62 -9.70 -21.65
N TYR A 348 5.72 -8.37 -21.72
CA TYR A 348 5.03 -7.45 -20.80
C TYR A 348 3.52 -7.71 -20.77
N PHE A 349 2.86 -7.74 -21.94
CA PHE A 349 1.42 -7.96 -22.01
C PHE A 349 1.02 -9.38 -21.59
N VAL A 350 1.82 -10.39 -21.93
CA VAL A 350 1.60 -11.78 -21.50
C VAL A 350 1.66 -11.89 -19.97
N LEU A 351 2.71 -11.38 -19.33
CA LEU A 351 2.86 -11.45 -17.88
C LEU A 351 1.74 -10.68 -17.16
N ILE A 352 1.37 -9.49 -17.64
CA ILE A 352 0.23 -8.75 -17.09
C ILE A 352 -1.09 -9.49 -17.26
N ALA A 353 -1.32 -10.10 -18.44
CA ALA A 353 -2.51 -10.91 -18.67
C ALA A 353 -2.55 -12.13 -17.73
N CYS A 354 -1.41 -12.79 -17.47
CA CYS A 354 -1.29 -13.88 -16.51
C CYS A 354 -1.61 -13.42 -15.08
N VAL A 355 -1.05 -12.29 -14.63
CA VAL A 355 -1.35 -11.72 -13.30
C VAL A 355 -2.85 -11.40 -13.18
N CYS A 356 -3.44 -10.74 -14.19
CA CYS A 356 -4.87 -10.45 -14.23
C CYS A 356 -5.71 -11.74 -14.18
N PHE A 357 -5.38 -12.73 -14.99
CA PHE A 357 -6.09 -13.99 -15.09
C PHE A 357 -6.05 -14.78 -13.78
N MET A 358 -4.86 -14.93 -13.17
CA MET A 358 -4.69 -15.60 -11.89
C MET A 358 -5.50 -14.91 -10.78
N SER A 359 -5.47 -13.58 -10.72
CA SER A 359 -6.22 -12.80 -9.72
C SER A 359 -7.73 -12.87 -9.93
N LEU A 360 -8.21 -12.87 -11.17
CA LEU A 360 -9.63 -13.05 -11.51
C LEU A 360 -10.12 -14.46 -11.19
N LEU A 361 -9.32 -15.48 -11.51
CA LEU A 361 -9.64 -16.87 -11.21
C LEU A 361 -9.75 -17.07 -9.70
N PHE A 362 -8.76 -16.58 -8.94
CA PHE A 362 -8.79 -16.64 -7.49
C PHE A 362 -10.02 -15.93 -6.88
N ASP A 363 -10.32 -14.69 -7.32
CA ASP A 363 -11.51 -13.96 -6.87
C ASP A 363 -12.81 -14.72 -7.19
N THR A 364 -12.86 -15.40 -8.34
CA THR A 364 -14.03 -16.17 -8.77
C THR A 364 -14.19 -17.44 -7.94
N VAL A 365 -13.11 -18.19 -7.72
CA VAL A 365 -13.11 -19.44 -6.93
C VAL A 365 -13.48 -19.15 -5.48
N VAL A 366 -12.89 -18.12 -4.87
CA VAL A 366 -13.20 -17.72 -3.48
C VAL A 366 -14.67 -17.32 -3.31
N ARG A 367 -15.27 -16.69 -4.33
CA ARG A 367 -16.67 -16.27 -4.28
C ARG A 367 -17.66 -17.42 -4.52
N LYS A 368 -17.35 -18.33 -5.44
CA LYS A 368 -18.28 -19.39 -5.88
C LYS A 368 -18.16 -20.70 -5.11
N SER A 369 -16.97 -21.06 -4.61
CA SER A 369 -16.73 -22.35 -3.96
C SER A 369 -16.81 -22.25 -2.43
N SER A 370 -17.87 -22.82 -1.85
CA SER A 370 -18.03 -22.95 -0.39
C SER A 370 -16.93 -23.85 0.21
N ILE A 371 -16.52 -24.90 -0.50
CA ILE A 371 -15.45 -25.81 -0.08
C ILE A 371 -14.13 -25.05 0.03
N PHE A 372 -13.76 -24.29 -1.00
CA PHE A 372 -12.52 -23.53 -1.00
C PHE A 372 -12.52 -22.46 0.10
N LYS A 373 -13.64 -21.76 0.27
CA LYS A 373 -13.83 -20.79 1.35
C LYS A 373 -13.68 -21.45 2.73
N ASN A 374 -14.27 -22.63 2.94
CA ASN A 374 -14.16 -23.37 4.19
C ASN A 374 -12.73 -23.88 4.44
N GLY A 375 -12.05 -24.36 3.41
CA GLY A 375 -10.64 -24.75 3.47
C GLY A 375 -9.74 -23.58 3.87
N LEU A 376 -9.90 -22.42 3.24
CA LEU A 376 -9.19 -21.20 3.62
C LEU A 376 -9.49 -20.78 5.06
N LEU A 377 -10.74 -20.90 5.51
CA LEU A 377 -11.10 -20.60 6.90
C LEU A 377 -10.40 -21.56 7.87
N GLN A 378 -10.34 -22.85 7.56
CA GLN A 378 -9.66 -23.86 8.37
C GLN A 378 -8.14 -23.61 8.44
N LEU A 379 -7.50 -23.30 7.30
CA LEU A 379 -6.08 -22.93 7.26
C LEU A 379 -5.77 -21.67 8.08
N ASN A 380 -6.75 -20.75 8.18
CA ASN A 380 -6.62 -19.54 8.99
C ASN A 380 -6.92 -19.75 10.49
N LEU A 381 -7.48 -20.89 10.91
CA LEU A 381 -7.77 -21.16 12.33
C LEU A 381 -6.53 -21.09 13.24
N PRO A 382 -5.39 -21.74 12.93
CA PRO A 382 -4.20 -21.63 13.78
C PRO A 382 -3.73 -20.18 13.88
N LEU A 383 -3.68 -19.47 12.75
CA LEU A 383 -3.30 -18.05 12.71
C LEU A 383 -4.26 -17.17 13.55
N LYS A 384 -5.57 -17.43 13.46
CA LYS A 384 -6.59 -16.72 14.23
C LYS A 384 -6.42 -16.96 15.73
N ARG A 385 -6.14 -18.20 16.16
CA ARG A 385 -5.88 -18.53 17.57
C ARG A 385 -4.63 -17.79 18.09
N SER A 386 -3.55 -17.78 17.32
CA SER A 386 -2.33 -17.04 17.68
C SER A 386 -2.57 -15.53 17.77
N ALA A 387 -3.30 -14.96 16.80
CA ALA A 387 -3.65 -13.54 16.80
C ALA A 387 -4.54 -13.14 17.98
N GLN A 388 -5.50 -14.00 18.37
CA GLN A 388 -6.33 -13.77 19.57
C GLN A 388 -5.51 -13.82 20.85
N ARG A 389 -4.59 -14.78 21.00
CA ARG A 389 -3.70 -14.84 22.16
C ARG A 389 -2.84 -13.58 22.27
N LEU A 390 -2.19 -13.17 21.18
CA LEU A 390 -1.39 -11.94 21.14
C LEU A 390 -2.21 -10.70 21.50
N ALA A 391 -3.43 -10.58 20.97
CA ALA A 391 -4.31 -9.46 21.28
C ALA A 391 -4.61 -9.34 22.78
N ARG A 392 -4.93 -10.44 23.47
CA ARG A 392 -5.22 -10.44 24.92
C ARG A 392 -4.04 -10.11 25.82
N TYR A 393 -2.81 -10.36 25.36
CA TYR A 393 -1.62 -10.00 26.14
C TYR A 393 -1.31 -8.51 26.05
N ILE A 394 -1.79 -7.83 25.01
CA ILE A 394 -1.49 -6.42 24.73
C ILE A 394 -2.64 -5.50 25.18
N TYR A 395 -3.89 -5.96 25.07
CA TYR A 395 -5.12 -5.23 25.37
C TYR A 395 -6.02 -6.06 26.27
#